data_AF-A0A6C1BQS7-F1
#
_entry.id   AF-A0A6C1BQS7-F1
#
_cell.length_a   1.000
_cell.length_b   1.000
_cell.length_c   1.000
_cell.angle_alpha   90.00
_cell.angle_beta   90.00
_cell.angle_gamma   90.00
#
_symmetry.space_group_name_H-M   'P 1'
#
loop_
_entity.id
_entity.type
_entity.pdbx_description
1 polymer ?
#
loop_
_entity_poly.entity_id
_entity_poly.type
_entity_poly.pdbx_seq_one_letter_code
_entity_poly.pdbx_strand_id
1 'polypeptide(L)'
;MRKLTFELEFITPAFIGNAQKQAELRPASFVGLLRWWWRVILATYLNNSEEIFKYEAELFGSQEKTAKIMVRTKGHVSTVDILKDRREPIYMLGMGARGRTCIPSGSKFYLEVIYREVSEQLVRSLVNLAINFSGIGYRARKGFGNMKSKEESLSLRLLSRDYWSEILSKDKIFKDIPKIGSGFNDLPNLNNLRVLRYQRAFDNWEDAIRFLGNLYRKVRLRDSRTYEYETGIAQYIRSNPIPKSIELKNYVFGLPIMYQSKSLEKRQQNNKPVRPQAQLNWSTQRRQENEERSDRRRGSPFIFLVKEDGFYVLAFMCRFLPEGANFLLQTKGKYWDISGIRKPGRENLPYSEEKFRRDFEDAVSRLKSVGFVEVKV
;
A
#
# COMPACT_ATOMS: atom_id res chain seq x y z
N MET A 1 -11.42 -5.42 -32.71
CA MET A 1 -10.71 -5.11 -31.45
C MET A 1 -9.81 -3.90 -31.72
N ARG A 2 -9.64 -3.01 -30.75
CA ARG A 2 -8.77 -1.83 -30.83
C ARG A 2 -7.58 -2.01 -29.89
N LYS A 3 -6.50 -1.24 -30.08
CA LYS A 3 -5.28 -1.33 -29.29
C LYS A 3 -4.76 0.06 -28.92
N LEU A 4 -4.48 0.26 -27.65
CA LEU A 4 -3.67 1.37 -27.15
C LEU A 4 -2.30 0.83 -26.72
N THR A 5 -1.26 1.61 -26.97
CA THR A 5 0.12 1.29 -26.56
C THR A 5 0.63 2.48 -25.77
N PHE A 6 1.21 2.22 -24.60
CA PHE A 6 1.78 3.23 -23.71
C PHE A 6 3.26 2.92 -23.50
N GLU A 7 4.16 3.86 -23.82
CA GLU A 7 5.57 3.80 -23.42
C GLU A 7 5.70 4.21 -21.95
N LEU A 8 6.08 3.26 -21.09
CA LEU A 8 6.20 3.45 -19.64
C LEU A 8 7.65 3.39 -19.19
N GLU A 9 7.98 4.17 -18.17
CA GLU A 9 9.28 4.17 -17.49
C GLU A 9 9.11 4.06 -15.98
N PHE A 10 9.92 3.22 -15.33
CA PHE A 10 9.95 3.14 -13.86
C PHE A 10 10.67 4.34 -13.26
N ILE A 11 9.97 5.16 -12.48
CA ILE A 11 10.55 6.24 -11.66
C ILE A 11 11.34 5.63 -10.50
N THR A 12 10.78 4.61 -9.84
CA THR A 12 11.42 3.92 -8.71
C THR A 12 11.53 2.42 -8.97
N PRO A 13 12.53 1.72 -8.38
CA PRO A 13 12.73 0.30 -8.63
C PRO A 13 11.48 -0.53 -8.33
N ALA A 14 11.17 -1.49 -9.21
CA ALA A 14 9.96 -2.31 -9.11
C ALA A 14 10.30 -3.76 -8.73
N PHE A 15 9.78 -4.19 -7.59
CA PHE A 15 9.98 -5.54 -7.06
C PHE A 15 8.81 -6.45 -7.45
N ILE A 16 8.70 -6.75 -8.75
CA ILE A 16 7.64 -7.59 -9.30
C ILE A 16 8.14 -9.04 -9.31
N GLY A 17 7.93 -9.77 -8.22
CA GLY A 17 8.49 -11.11 -8.05
C GLY A 17 7.70 -12.20 -8.79
N ASN A 18 8.42 -13.11 -9.45
CA ASN A 18 7.93 -14.45 -9.79
C ASN A 18 7.80 -15.34 -8.53
N ALA A 19 7.45 -16.61 -8.71
CA ALA A 19 7.32 -17.56 -7.60
C ALA A 19 8.62 -17.71 -6.78
N GLN A 20 9.77 -17.54 -7.45
CA GLN A 20 11.12 -17.56 -6.88
C GLN A 20 11.58 -16.19 -6.36
N LYS A 21 10.72 -15.18 -6.33
CA LYS A 21 11.00 -13.78 -5.94
C LYS A 21 12.04 -13.06 -6.81
N GLN A 22 12.30 -13.56 -8.01
CA GLN A 22 13.08 -12.85 -9.01
C GLN A 22 12.18 -11.86 -9.74
N ALA A 23 12.71 -10.68 -10.04
CA ALA A 23 11.97 -9.65 -10.74
C ALA A 23 11.60 -10.09 -12.18
N GLU A 24 10.37 -9.83 -12.59
CA GLU A 24 9.87 -10.12 -13.93
C GLU A 24 8.76 -9.14 -14.31
N LEU A 25 8.77 -8.65 -15.55
CA LEU A 25 7.69 -7.83 -16.08
C LEU A 25 6.51 -8.74 -16.46
N ARG A 26 5.45 -8.73 -15.65
CA ARG A 26 4.29 -9.62 -15.82
C ARG A 26 3.01 -8.83 -16.14
N PRO A 27 2.32 -9.12 -17.26
CA PRO A 27 1.03 -8.50 -17.59
C PRO A 27 0.00 -8.61 -16.46
N ALA A 28 -0.04 -9.74 -15.76
CA ALA A 28 -0.96 -10.00 -14.66
C ALA A 28 -0.86 -8.96 -13.53
N SER A 29 0.35 -8.43 -13.26
CA SER A 29 0.53 -7.40 -12.24
C SER A 29 -0.15 -6.08 -12.62
N PHE A 30 -0.15 -5.73 -13.92
CA PHE A 30 -0.86 -4.56 -14.43
C PHE A 30 -2.36 -4.77 -14.47
N VAL A 31 -2.84 -5.98 -14.84
CA VAL A 31 -4.26 -6.32 -14.75
C VAL A 31 -4.78 -6.15 -13.32
N GLY A 32 -4.04 -6.65 -12.32
CA GLY A 32 -4.40 -6.47 -10.92
C GLY A 32 -4.47 -5.01 -10.49
N LEU A 33 -3.54 -4.18 -11.00
CA LEU A 33 -3.52 -2.74 -10.73
C LEU A 33 -4.74 -2.03 -11.35
N LEU A 34 -5.04 -2.31 -12.61
CA LEU A 34 -6.20 -1.75 -13.31
C LEU A 34 -7.51 -2.17 -12.65
N ARG A 35 -7.64 -3.45 -12.26
CA ARG A 35 -8.81 -3.96 -11.51
C ARG A 35 -9.00 -3.23 -10.18
N TRP A 36 -7.91 -2.98 -9.45
CA TRP A 36 -7.98 -2.29 -8.16
C TRP A 36 -8.53 -0.87 -8.33
N TRP A 37 -8.02 -0.09 -9.30
CA TRP A 37 -8.53 1.24 -9.60
C TRP A 37 -9.96 1.24 -10.15
N TRP A 38 -10.30 0.25 -10.96
CA TRP A 38 -11.67 0.10 -11.43
C TRP A 38 -12.64 -0.13 -10.27
N ARG A 39 -12.27 -0.94 -9.27
CA ARG A 39 -13.05 -1.09 -8.04
C ARG A 39 -13.18 0.20 -7.25
N VAL A 40 -12.14 1.02 -7.16
CA VAL A 40 -12.18 2.35 -6.51
C VAL A 40 -13.18 3.26 -7.22
N ILE A 41 -13.17 3.27 -8.56
CA ILE A 41 -14.13 4.04 -9.36
C ILE A 41 -15.56 3.52 -9.12
N LEU A 42 -15.78 2.20 -9.24
CA LEU A 42 -17.10 1.60 -9.03
C LEU A 42 -17.64 1.86 -7.60
N ALA A 43 -16.79 1.71 -6.58
CA ALA A 43 -17.15 1.98 -5.18
C ALA A 43 -17.45 3.46 -4.88
N THR A 44 -17.12 4.37 -5.79
CA THR A 44 -17.49 5.80 -5.70
C THR A 44 -18.98 6.00 -5.97
N TYR A 45 -19.59 5.13 -6.77
CA TYR A 45 -20.96 5.25 -7.27
C TYR A 45 -21.89 4.19 -6.69
N LEU A 46 -21.37 3.00 -6.45
CA LEU A 46 -22.12 1.83 -6.00
C LEU A 46 -21.91 1.60 -4.51
N ASN A 47 -22.92 1.03 -3.84
CA ASN A 47 -22.89 0.65 -2.43
C ASN A 47 -23.18 -0.86 -2.22
N ASN A 48 -23.20 -1.64 -3.32
CA ASN A 48 -23.39 -3.08 -3.31
C ASN A 48 -22.17 -3.80 -3.92
N SER A 49 -21.63 -4.80 -3.20
CA SER A 49 -20.46 -5.56 -3.64
C SER A 49 -20.74 -6.47 -4.83
N GLU A 50 -21.98 -6.96 -4.97
CA GLU A 50 -22.41 -7.77 -6.10
C GLU A 50 -22.41 -6.94 -7.39
N GLU A 51 -22.86 -5.69 -7.32
CA GLU A 51 -22.79 -4.78 -8.47
C GLU A 51 -21.34 -4.43 -8.85
N ILE A 52 -20.48 -4.18 -7.87
CA ILE A 52 -19.04 -3.98 -8.13
C ILE A 52 -18.47 -5.20 -8.86
N PHE A 53 -18.77 -6.41 -8.40
CA PHE A 53 -18.29 -7.63 -9.04
C PHE A 53 -18.84 -7.78 -10.46
N LYS A 54 -20.14 -7.52 -10.66
CA LYS A 54 -20.79 -7.53 -11.98
C LYS A 54 -20.08 -6.61 -12.97
N TYR A 55 -19.88 -5.33 -12.62
CA TYR A 55 -19.24 -4.36 -13.52
C TYR A 55 -17.71 -4.56 -13.65
N GLU A 56 -17.05 -5.13 -12.65
CA GLU A 56 -15.65 -5.58 -12.77
C GLU A 56 -15.52 -6.73 -13.76
N ALA A 57 -16.37 -7.76 -13.65
CA ALA A 57 -16.42 -8.89 -14.56
C ALA A 57 -16.80 -8.47 -15.99
N GLU A 58 -17.63 -7.44 -16.13
CA GLU A 58 -18.00 -6.86 -17.43
C GLU A 58 -16.78 -6.36 -18.21
N LEU A 59 -15.82 -5.74 -17.51
CA LEU A 59 -14.62 -5.15 -18.11
C LEU A 59 -13.47 -6.17 -18.21
N PHE A 60 -13.17 -6.85 -17.11
CA PHE A 60 -11.98 -7.69 -16.98
C PHE A 60 -12.25 -9.20 -17.08
N GLY A 61 -13.48 -9.60 -17.29
CA GLY A 61 -13.90 -11.01 -17.34
C GLY A 61 -13.99 -11.68 -15.97
N SER A 62 -14.60 -12.85 -15.97
CA SER A 62 -14.75 -13.78 -14.84
C SER A 62 -14.56 -15.22 -15.35
N GLN A 63 -14.87 -16.22 -14.52
CA GLN A 63 -14.91 -17.61 -15.00
C GLN A 63 -15.99 -17.84 -16.08
N GLU A 64 -17.06 -17.04 -16.07
CA GLU A 64 -18.21 -17.16 -16.96
C GLU A 64 -18.21 -16.12 -18.08
N LYS A 65 -17.38 -15.08 -17.96
CA LYS A 65 -17.39 -13.93 -18.87
C LYS A 65 -16.03 -13.64 -19.47
N THR A 66 -15.98 -13.52 -20.79
CA THR A 66 -14.76 -13.13 -21.50
C THR A 66 -14.43 -11.65 -21.25
N ALA A 67 -13.15 -11.34 -21.03
CA ALA A 67 -12.72 -9.97 -20.77
C ALA A 67 -12.95 -9.07 -22.01
N LYS A 68 -13.26 -7.80 -21.76
CA LYS A 68 -13.29 -6.75 -22.78
C LYS A 68 -11.97 -6.02 -22.93
N ILE A 69 -11.09 -6.15 -21.93
CA ILE A 69 -9.73 -5.64 -21.99
C ILE A 69 -8.71 -6.76 -21.74
N MET A 70 -7.63 -6.74 -22.51
CA MET A 70 -6.48 -7.62 -22.39
C MET A 70 -5.21 -6.78 -22.33
N VAL A 71 -4.30 -7.14 -21.44
CA VAL A 71 -3.03 -6.44 -21.23
C VAL A 71 -1.88 -7.29 -21.70
N ARG A 72 -0.94 -6.68 -22.42
CA ARG A 72 0.35 -7.28 -22.78
C ARG A 72 1.48 -6.32 -22.41
N THR A 73 2.62 -6.87 -22.04
CA THR A 73 3.85 -6.11 -21.81
C THR A 73 4.85 -6.47 -22.89
N LYS A 74 5.47 -5.48 -23.52
CA LYS A 74 6.52 -5.64 -24.52
C LYS A 74 7.77 -4.90 -24.10
N GLY A 75 8.92 -5.39 -24.53
CA GLY A 75 10.24 -4.86 -24.18
C GLY A 75 10.97 -5.77 -23.20
N HIS A 76 12.29 -5.62 -23.18
CA HIS A 76 13.17 -6.34 -22.28
C HIS A 76 13.58 -5.41 -21.13
N VAL A 77 13.42 -5.88 -19.90
CA VAL A 77 13.89 -5.16 -18.70
C VAL A 77 14.98 -5.97 -18.02
N SER A 78 16.07 -5.31 -17.66
CA SER A 78 17.12 -5.92 -16.85
C SER A 78 16.64 -6.06 -15.41
N THR A 79 17.31 -6.94 -14.65
CA THR A 79 17.04 -7.12 -13.22
C THR A 79 18.33 -7.00 -12.43
N VAL A 80 18.25 -6.39 -11.26
CA VAL A 80 19.40 -6.12 -10.39
C VAL A 80 19.03 -6.36 -8.93
N ASP A 81 19.98 -6.76 -8.08
CA ASP A 81 19.82 -6.72 -6.63
C ASP A 81 20.44 -5.43 -6.08
N ILE A 82 19.61 -4.39 -5.92
CA ILE A 82 20.06 -3.08 -5.41
C ILE A 82 20.49 -3.10 -3.93
N LEU A 83 20.31 -4.22 -3.23
CA LEU A 83 20.65 -4.37 -1.82
C LEU A 83 21.87 -5.28 -1.58
N LYS A 84 22.39 -5.95 -2.61
CA LYS A 84 23.48 -6.94 -2.49
C LYS A 84 24.67 -6.44 -1.68
N ASP A 85 25.17 -5.25 -2.02
CA ASP A 85 26.38 -4.67 -1.41
C ASP A 85 26.06 -3.58 -0.37
N ARG A 86 24.78 -3.42 0.00
CA ARG A 86 24.35 -2.39 0.94
C ARG A 86 24.44 -2.88 2.38
N ARG A 87 25.26 -2.20 3.19
CA ARG A 87 25.35 -2.42 4.64
C ARG A 87 24.01 -2.16 5.33
N GLU A 88 23.36 -1.04 5.00
CA GLU A 88 22.05 -0.67 5.57
C GLU A 88 20.92 -0.78 4.54
N PRO A 89 19.77 -1.40 4.90
CA PRO A 89 18.63 -1.47 4.02
C PRO A 89 17.94 -0.10 3.91
N ILE A 90 17.38 0.19 2.73
CA ILE A 90 16.52 1.35 2.53
C ILE A 90 15.30 1.22 3.43
N TYR A 91 15.08 2.20 4.32
CA TYR A 91 14.04 2.15 5.35
C TYR A 91 12.65 1.77 4.80
N MET A 92 12.27 2.36 3.67
CA MET A 92 10.98 2.16 3.02
C MET A 92 10.80 0.75 2.42
N LEU A 93 11.89 0.06 2.05
CA LEU A 93 11.85 -1.35 1.61
C LEU A 93 11.64 -2.30 2.79
N GLY A 94 12.19 -1.94 3.94
CA GLY A 94 12.24 -2.79 5.12
C GLY A 94 13.07 -4.06 4.92
N MET A 95 13.13 -4.89 5.96
CA MET A 95 14.06 -6.02 6.02
C MET A 95 13.74 -7.19 5.07
N GLY A 96 12.51 -7.25 4.54
CA GLY A 96 12.05 -8.35 3.68
C GLY A 96 12.51 -8.29 2.21
N ALA A 97 13.27 -7.26 1.86
CA ALA A 97 13.75 -7.01 0.50
C ALA A 97 15.12 -7.66 0.19
N ARG A 98 15.93 -8.01 1.21
CA ARG A 98 17.25 -8.63 0.98
C ARG A 98 17.12 -9.94 0.19
N GLY A 99 17.99 -10.13 -0.80
CA GLY A 99 17.99 -11.29 -1.69
C GLY A 99 16.86 -11.29 -2.73
N ARG A 100 16.22 -10.14 -2.97
CA ARG A 100 15.27 -9.96 -4.07
C ARG A 100 15.91 -9.12 -5.16
N THR A 101 15.76 -9.53 -6.40
CA THR A 101 16.03 -8.63 -7.53
C THR A 101 14.84 -7.69 -7.76
N CYS A 102 15.09 -6.58 -8.45
CA CYS A 102 14.10 -5.63 -8.92
C CYS A 102 14.39 -5.23 -10.37
N ILE A 103 13.37 -4.73 -11.06
CA ILE A 103 13.54 -3.94 -12.28
C ILE A 103 14.04 -2.55 -11.85
N PRO A 104 15.19 -2.06 -12.35
CA PRO A 104 15.75 -0.78 -11.92
C PRO A 104 14.93 0.41 -12.39
N SER A 105 15.06 1.54 -11.67
CA SER A 105 14.57 2.85 -12.15
C SER A 105 15.17 3.19 -13.51
N GLY A 106 14.44 3.93 -14.34
CA GLY A 106 14.78 4.26 -15.73
C GLY A 106 14.49 3.15 -16.74
N SER A 107 14.12 1.94 -16.30
CA SER A 107 13.74 0.86 -17.21
C SER A 107 12.47 1.21 -17.99
N LYS A 108 12.52 1.09 -19.31
CA LYS A 108 11.42 1.37 -20.23
C LYS A 108 10.80 0.10 -20.78
N PHE A 109 9.50 0.12 -20.99
CA PHE A 109 8.75 -0.97 -21.61
C PHE A 109 7.42 -0.44 -22.18
N TYR A 110 6.75 -1.25 -22.99
CA TYR A 110 5.45 -0.91 -23.55
C TYR A 110 4.34 -1.70 -22.86
N LEU A 111 3.28 -1.01 -22.46
CA LEU A 111 2.03 -1.61 -22.04
C LEU A 111 1.04 -1.54 -23.21
N GLU A 112 0.67 -2.68 -23.78
CA GLU A 112 -0.38 -2.75 -24.79
C GLU A 112 -1.71 -3.14 -24.12
N VAL A 113 -2.74 -2.33 -24.32
CA VAL A 113 -4.11 -2.63 -23.89
C VAL A 113 -4.97 -2.84 -25.11
N ILE A 114 -5.39 -4.08 -25.31
CA ILE A 114 -6.31 -4.49 -26.38
C ILE A 114 -7.71 -4.47 -25.79
N TYR A 115 -8.66 -3.81 -26.47
CA TYR A 115 -10.01 -3.64 -25.96
C TYR A 115 -11.08 -3.78 -27.04
N ARG A 116 -12.32 -4.04 -26.61
CA ARG A 116 -13.52 -4.08 -27.45
C ARG A 116 -14.73 -3.57 -26.69
N GLU A 117 -15.72 -3.05 -27.43
CA GLU A 117 -17.05 -2.61 -26.96
C GLU A 117 -17.07 -1.44 -25.96
N VAL A 118 -16.03 -1.25 -25.17
CA VAL A 118 -15.80 -0.07 -24.31
C VAL A 118 -15.19 1.09 -25.11
N SER A 119 -15.42 2.30 -24.63
CA SER A 119 -14.85 3.51 -25.21
C SER A 119 -13.34 3.59 -25.01
N GLU A 120 -12.64 4.17 -25.98
CA GLU A 120 -11.20 4.41 -25.88
C GLU A 120 -10.85 5.34 -24.71
N GLN A 121 -11.67 6.37 -24.50
CA GLN A 121 -11.47 7.35 -23.43
C GLN A 121 -11.51 6.69 -22.04
N LEU A 122 -12.39 5.71 -21.81
CA LEU A 122 -12.43 4.94 -20.57
C LEU A 122 -11.13 4.17 -20.36
N VAL A 123 -10.67 3.45 -21.39
CA VAL A 123 -9.44 2.65 -21.32
C VAL A 123 -8.22 3.54 -21.07
N ARG A 124 -8.07 4.62 -21.84
CA ARG A 124 -6.97 5.60 -21.67
C ARG A 124 -6.99 6.21 -20.27
N SER A 125 -8.16 6.64 -19.78
CA SER A 125 -8.30 7.23 -18.45
C SER A 125 -7.95 6.24 -17.34
N LEU A 126 -8.36 4.97 -17.45
CA LEU A 126 -8.11 3.95 -16.43
C LEU A 126 -6.64 3.58 -16.36
N VAL A 127 -5.99 3.45 -17.51
CA VAL A 127 -4.55 3.20 -17.61
C VAL A 127 -3.76 4.38 -17.03
N ASN A 128 -4.12 5.61 -17.42
CA ASN A 128 -3.47 6.81 -16.91
C ASN A 128 -3.66 6.97 -15.39
N LEU A 129 -4.84 6.68 -14.85
CA LEU A 129 -5.08 6.68 -13.40
C LEU A 129 -4.17 5.67 -12.69
N ALA A 130 -4.12 4.44 -13.19
CA ALA A 130 -3.31 3.38 -12.60
C ALA A 130 -1.81 3.69 -12.62
N ILE A 131 -1.28 4.19 -13.74
CA ILE A 131 0.15 4.55 -13.87
C ILE A 131 0.51 5.75 -12.98
N ASN A 132 -0.33 6.78 -13.00
CA ASN A 132 -0.03 8.02 -12.29
C ASN A 132 -0.20 7.91 -10.78
N PHE A 133 -1.12 7.08 -10.30
CA PHE A 133 -1.50 7.07 -8.89
C PHE A 133 -1.19 5.76 -8.18
N SER A 134 -0.27 4.95 -8.70
CA SER A 134 0.17 3.73 -8.02
C SER A 134 1.63 3.38 -8.21
N GLY A 135 2.07 2.44 -7.36
CA GLY A 135 3.26 1.64 -7.58
C GLY A 135 2.88 0.19 -7.88
N ILE A 136 3.81 -0.58 -8.40
CA ILE A 136 3.63 -2.02 -8.67
C ILE A 136 4.68 -2.86 -7.93
N GLY A 137 4.26 -4.05 -7.48
CA GLY A 137 5.14 -5.00 -6.81
C GLY A 137 5.30 -4.77 -5.29
N TYR A 138 6.34 -5.39 -4.72
CA TYR A 138 6.62 -5.32 -3.29
C TYR A 138 6.91 -3.87 -2.87
N ARG A 139 6.25 -3.42 -1.79
CA ARG A 139 6.34 -2.05 -1.25
C ARG A 139 5.81 -0.95 -2.19
N ALA A 140 4.92 -1.29 -3.11
CA ALA A 140 4.20 -0.35 -3.97
C ALA A 140 3.55 0.85 -3.26
N ARG A 141 3.11 0.67 -2.01
CA ARG A 141 2.52 1.75 -1.18
C ARG A 141 3.53 2.57 -0.38
N LYS A 142 4.82 2.32 -0.57
CA LYS A 142 5.94 2.97 0.12
C LYS A 142 6.91 3.58 -0.91
N GLY A 143 6.39 4.06 -2.04
CA GLY A 143 7.16 4.75 -3.06
C GLY A 143 7.89 3.85 -4.08
N PHE A 144 7.74 2.53 -4.03
CA PHE A 144 8.42 1.63 -4.98
C PHE A 144 7.54 1.25 -6.17
N GLY A 145 8.18 0.95 -7.30
CA GLY A 145 7.52 0.60 -8.56
C GLY A 145 6.62 1.69 -9.11
N ASN A 146 6.87 2.96 -8.78
CA ASN A 146 6.15 4.07 -9.39
C ASN A 146 6.64 4.27 -10.82
N MET A 147 5.73 4.65 -11.71
CA MET A 147 5.97 4.79 -13.14
C MET A 147 5.53 6.17 -13.64
N LYS A 148 6.03 6.52 -14.83
CA LYS A 148 5.52 7.60 -15.67
C LYS A 148 5.20 7.07 -17.06
N SER A 149 4.29 7.76 -17.74
CA SER A 149 4.05 7.59 -19.17
C SER A 149 4.77 8.70 -19.91
N LYS A 150 5.35 8.38 -21.08
CA LYS A 150 5.94 9.40 -21.96
C LYS A 150 4.86 10.26 -22.64
N GLU A 151 3.70 9.67 -22.87
CA GLU A 151 2.63 10.28 -23.67
C GLU A 151 1.67 11.14 -22.83
N GLU A 152 1.62 10.90 -21.51
CA GLU A 152 0.56 11.44 -20.64
C GLU A 152 1.15 11.91 -19.32
N SER A 153 1.00 13.20 -19.03
CA SER A 153 1.42 13.81 -17.77
C SER A 153 0.50 13.41 -16.60
N LEU A 154 1.02 13.52 -15.38
CA LEU A 154 0.21 13.37 -14.17
C LEU A 154 -0.93 14.39 -14.18
N SER A 155 -2.15 13.92 -13.95
CA SER A 155 -3.34 14.77 -13.92
C SER A 155 -4.25 14.40 -12.75
N LEU A 156 -4.38 15.33 -11.79
CA LEU A 156 -5.23 15.16 -10.61
C LEU A 156 -6.72 14.95 -10.94
N ARG A 157 -7.19 15.43 -12.11
CA ARG A 157 -8.57 15.19 -12.58
C ARG A 157 -8.96 13.71 -12.62
N LEU A 158 -7.99 12.80 -12.76
CA LEU A 158 -8.24 11.35 -12.77
C LEU A 158 -8.67 10.82 -11.40
N LEU A 159 -8.48 11.60 -10.34
CA LEU A 159 -8.95 11.32 -8.97
C LEU A 159 -10.28 12.01 -8.67
N SER A 160 -10.84 12.76 -9.62
CA SER A 160 -12.12 13.44 -9.48
C SER A 160 -13.28 12.48 -9.73
N ARG A 161 -14.28 12.51 -8.85
CA ARG A 161 -15.56 11.84 -9.10
C ARG A 161 -16.16 12.34 -10.42
N ASP A 162 -16.33 13.64 -10.58
CA ASP A 162 -17.09 14.21 -11.70
C ASP A 162 -16.48 13.87 -13.06
N TYR A 163 -15.15 13.81 -13.14
CA TYR A 163 -14.44 13.31 -14.33
C TYR A 163 -14.90 11.90 -14.70
N TRP A 164 -14.94 10.98 -13.74
CA TRP A 164 -15.39 9.61 -14.00
C TRP A 164 -16.90 9.54 -14.32
N SER A 165 -17.71 10.41 -13.74
CA SER A 165 -19.14 10.48 -14.07
C SER A 165 -19.35 10.81 -15.56
N GLU A 166 -18.57 11.77 -16.07
CA GLU A 166 -18.56 12.14 -17.48
C GLU A 166 -18.08 10.97 -18.35
N ILE A 167 -16.96 10.33 -18.02
CA ILE A 167 -16.41 9.20 -18.79
C ILE A 167 -17.41 8.06 -18.87
N LEU A 168 -18.00 7.65 -17.74
CA LEU A 168 -18.96 6.55 -17.69
C LEU A 168 -20.23 6.87 -18.48
N SER A 169 -20.71 8.12 -18.43
CA SER A 169 -21.92 8.55 -19.15
C SER A 169 -21.83 8.41 -20.67
N LYS A 170 -20.61 8.50 -21.23
CA LYS A 170 -20.33 8.39 -22.66
C LYS A 170 -20.02 6.96 -23.08
N ASP A 171 -19.85 6.04 -22.13
CA ASP A 171 -19.54 4.64 -22.40
C ASP A 171 -20.81 3.82 -22.61
N LYS A 172 -20.84 3.03 -23.69
CA LYS A 172 -22.03 2.25 -24.06
C LYS A 172 -22.42 1.20 -23.03
N ILE A 173 -21.45 0.68 -22.27
CA ILE A 173 -21.64 -0.42 -21.32
C ILE A 173 -21.89 0.12 -19.91
N PHE A 174 -21.23 1.21 -19.53
CA PHE A 174 -21.23 1.71 -18.15
C PHE A 174 -22.08 2.96 -17.92
N LYS A 175 -22.75 3.49 -18.96
CA LYS A 175 -23.63 4.66 -18.86
C LYS A 175 -24.75 4.55 -17.82
N ASP A 176 -25.17 3.33 -17.51
CA ASP A 176 -26.30 3.04 -16.61
C ASP A 176 -25.85 2.93 -15.13
N ILE A 177 -24.55 3.06 -14.84
CA ILE A 177 -24.06 3.15 -13.45
C ILE A 177 -24.64 4.42 -12.81
N PRO A 178 -25.29 4.32 -11.63
CA PRO A 178 -25.86 5.47 -10.94
C PRO A 178 -24.82 6.55 -10.70
N LYS A 179 -25.09 7.76 -11.21
CA LYS A 179 -24.15 8.89 -11.08
C LYS A 179 -24.25 9.55 -9.72
N ILE A 180 -25.41 9.44 -9.07
CA ILE A 180 -25.70 10.00 -7.74
C ILE A 180 -25.95 8.80 -6.82
N GLY A 181 -24.94 8.46 -6.03
CA GLY A 181 -25.01 7.44 -4.99
C GLY A 181 -24.08 7.86 -3.86
N SER A 182 -24.37 7.42 -2.63
CA SER A 182 -23.50 7.67 -1.49
C SER A 182 -22.15 6.96 -1.59
N GLY A 183 -21.99 6.05 -2.57
CA GLY A 183 -20.86 5.14 -2.67
C GLY A 183 -20.76 4.23 -1.45
N PHE A 184 -19.69 3.44 -1.39
CA PHE A 184 -19.32 2.72 -0.17
C PHE A 184 -18.67 3.66 0.84
N ASN A 185 -19.17 3.72 2.07
CA ASN A 185 -18.46 4.44 3.15
C ASN A 185 -17.28 3.64 3.73
N ASP A 186 -17.23 2.33 3.44
CA ASP A 186 -16.30 1.38 4.06
C ASP A 186 -15.17 0.88 3.16
N LEU A 187 -15.22 1.15 1.85
CA LEU A 187 -14.20 0.75 0.88
C LEU A 187 -13.45 1.97 0.34
N PRO A 188 -12.19 1.83 -0.10
CA PRO A 188 -11.50 2.88 -0.83
C PRO A 188 -12.30 3.31 -2.07
N ASN A 189 -12.60 4.60 -2.16
CA ASN A 189 -13.28 5.21 -3.31
C ASN A 189 -12.85 6.69 -3.43
N LEU A 190 -13.32 7.40 -4.47
CA LEU A 190 -12.91 8.79 -4.69
C LEU A 190 -13.59 9.78 -3.72
N ASN A 191 -14.74 9.46 -3.13
CA ASN A 191 -15.44 10.33 -2.17
C ASN A 191 -14.74 10.37 -0.80
N ASN A 192 -14.01 9.30 -0.44
CA ASN A 192 -13.26 9.21 0.80
C ASN A 192 -11.75 9.31 0.61
N LEU A 193 -11.30 9.75 -0.56
CA LEU A 193 -9.90 9.97 -0.89
C LEU A 193 -9.47 11.38 -0.46
N ARG A 194 -8.36 11.45 0.25
CA ARG A 194 -7.60 12.68 0.48
C ARG A 194 -6.27 12.57 -0.24
N VAL A 195 -5.85 13.66 -0.86
CA VAL A 195 -4.60 13.72 -1.62
C VAL A 195 -3.69 14.74 -0.96
N LEU A 196 -2.52 14.31 -0.53
CA LEU A 196 -1.48 15.21 -0.04
C LEU A 196 -0.30 15.26 -1.01
N ARG A 197 0.29 16.44 -1.18
CA ARG A 197 1.44 16.69 -2.06
C ARG A 197 2.57 17.32 -1.27
N TYR A 198 3.79 16.90 -1.54
CA TYR A 198 5.02 17.56 -1.11
C TYR A 198 5.85 17.88 -2.34
N GLN A 199 5.96 19.16 -2.67
CA GLN A 199 6.60 19.60 -3.92
C GLN A 199 8.12 19.69 -3.71
N ARG A 200 8.83 18.65 -4.15
CA ARG A 200 10.30 18.61 -4.16
C ARG A 200 10.76 17.52 -5.12
N ALA A 201 11.34 17.94 -6.23
CA ALA A 201 11.93 17.03 -7.21
C ALA A 201 13.29 16.50 -6.73
N PHE A 202 13.70 15.36 -7.28
CA PHE A 202 14.99 14.73 -7.06
C PHE A 202 15.50 14.16 -8.38
N ASP A 203 16.79 14.27 -8.64
CA ASP A 203 17.40 13.78 -9.88
C ASP A 203 17.49 12.26 -9.94
N ASN A 204 17.47 11.61 -8.77
CA ASN A 204 17.53 10.16 -8.68
C ASN A 204 16.53 9.61 -7.65
N TRP A 205 16.10 8.37 -7.91
CA TRP A 205 15.10 7.69 -7.10
C TRP A 205 15.58 7.41 -5.67
N GLU A 206 16.88 7.22 -5.47
CA GLU A 206 17.42 6.83 -4.17
C GLU A 206 17.29 7.98 -3.17
N ASP A 207 17.69 9.18 -3.56
CA ASP A 207 17.57 10.38 -2.73
C ASP A 207 16.10 10.71 -2.47
N ALA A 208 15.24 10.57 -3.49
CA ALA A 208 13.80 10.74 -3.34
C ALA A 208 13.23 9.80 -2.26
N ILE A 209 13.57 8.50 -2.33
CA ILE A 209 13.10 7.50 -1.37
C ILE A 209 13.73 7.66 0.01
N ARG A 210 15.01 8.06 0.09
CA ARG A 210 15.70 8.33 1.35
C ARG A 210 15.04 9.51 2.06
N PHE A 211 14.78 10.58 1.33
CA PHE A 211 14.09 11.76 1.85
C PHE A 211 12.67 11.43 2.30
N LEU A 212 11.88 10.77 1.44
CA LEU A 212 10.53 10.32 1.79
C LEU A 212 10.54 9.38 2.99
N GLY A 213 11.52 8.49 3.09
CA GLY A 213 11.72 7.60 4.24
C GLY A 213 12.01 8.34 5.54
N ASN A 214 12.73 9.46 5.48
CA ASN A 214 12.95 10.33 6.64
C ASN A 214 11.67 11.06 7.06
N LEU A 215 10.91 11.61 6.12
CA LEU A 215 9.60 12.21 6.40
C LEU A 215 8.65 11.17 7.02
N TYR A 216 8.53 10.01 6.39
CA TYR A 216 7.68 8.92 6.86
C TYR A 216 8.11 8.40 8.24
N ARG A 217 9.41 8.43 8.57
CA ARG A 217 9.90 8.14 9.93
C ARG A 217 9.46 9.21 10.92
N LYS A 218 9.68 10.50 10.63
CA LYS A 218 9.27 11.62 11.49
C LYS A 218 7.77 11.54 11.83
N VAL A 219 6.93 11.27 10.84
CA VAL A 219 5.49 11.08 11.02
C VAL A 219 5.17 9.98 12.02
N ARG A 220 5.97 8.91 12.12
CA ARG A 220 5.68 7.77 13.00
C ARG A 220 6.21 7.91 14.42
N LEU A 221 7.16 8.81 14.63
CA LEU A 221 7.82 9.01 15.91
C LEU A 221 7.04 10.02 16.75
N ARG A 222 7.12 9.86 18.07
CA ARG A 222 6.69 10.90 19.03
C ARG A 222 7.85 11.83 19.33
N ASP A 223 8.98 11.24 19.68
CA ASP A 223 10.28 11.89 19.82
C ASP A 223 11.34 11.02 19.13
N SER A 224 12.11 10.22 19.88
CA SER A 224 13.08 9.26 19.34
C SER A 224 12.50 7.87 19.06
N ARG A 225 11.31 7.54 19.59
CA ARG A 225 10.64 6.25 19.43
C ARG A 225 9.20 6.42 18.94
N THR A 226 8.56 5.31 18.56
CA THR A 226 7.16 5.35 18.14
C THR A 226 6.23 5.46 19.35
N TYR A 227 5.07 6.07 19.17
CA TYR A 227 4.02 6.20 20.19
C TYR A 227 3.72 4.88 20.90
N GLU A 228 3.55 3.79 20.15
CA GLU A 228 3.26 2.47 20.70
C GLU A 228 4.39 1.97 21.60
N TYR A 229 5.63 2.19 21.15
CA TYR A 229 6.80 1.70 21.84
C TYR A 229 6.95 2.37 23.20
N GLU A 230 6.78 3.69 23.24
CA GLU A 230 6.88 4.46 24.48
C GLU A 230 5.74 4.18 25.44
N THR A 231 4.51 4.04 24.93
CA THR A 231 3.32 3.93 25.78
C THR A 231 2.99 2.51 26.23
N GLY A 232 3.48 1.45 25.55
CA GLY A 232 3.18 0.09 26.01
C GLY A 232 3.99 -1.06 25.42
N ILE A 233 4.47 -1.01 24.17
CA ILE A 233 5.21 -2.16 23.60
C ILE A 233 6.51 -2.42 24.35
N ALA A 234 7.16 -1.40 24.91
CA ALA A 234 8.34 -1.59 25.73
C ALA A 234 8.03 -2.32 27.06
N GLN A 235 6.82 -2.19 27.61
CA GLN A 235 6.38 -2.96 28.78
C GLN A 235 6.10 -4.41 28.40
N TYR A 236 5.37 -4.61 27.30
CA TYR A 236 5.14 -5.94 26.73
C TYR A 236 6.45 -6.70 26.51
N ILE A 237 7.45 -6.07 25.87
CA ILE A 237 8.75 -6.70 25.61
C ILE A 237 9.48 -7.11 26.89
N ARG A 238 9.26 -6.39 28.01
CA ARG A 238 9.83 -6.71 29.32
C ARG A 238 8.97 -7.68 30.13
N SER A 239 7.87 -8.16 29.57
CA SER A 239 6.88 -9.00 30.26
C SER A 239 6.22 -8.31 31.46
N ASN A 240 6.12 -6.99 31.39
CA ASN A 240 5.35 -6.18 32.33
C ASN A 240 3.92 -6.00 31.80
N PRO A 241 2.93 -5.74 32.68
CA PRO A 241 1.57 -5.39 32.27
C PRO A 241 1.54 -4.23 31.28
N ILE A 242 0.73 -4.36 30.22
CA ILE A 242 0.53 -3.28 29.25
C ILE A 242 -0.37 -2.22 29.90
N PRO A 243 0.02 -0.92 29.88
CA PRO A 243 -0.84 0.15 30.36
C PRO A 243 -2.17 0.19 29.60
N LYS A 244 -3.28 0.40 30.31
CA LYS A 244 -4.60 0.60 29.69
C LYS A 244 -4.63 1.80 28.72
N SER A 245 -3.72 2.76 28.91
CA SER A 245 -3.55 3.96 28.09
C SER A 245 -2.64 3.78 26.87
N ILE A 246 -2.30 2.56 26.47
CA ILE A 246 -1.44 2.32 25.30
C ILE A 246 -1.99 3.01 24.03
N GLU A 247 -1.13 3.78 23.37
CA GLU A 247 -1.47 4.49 22.14
C GLU A 247 -0.95 3.72 20.92
N LEU A 248 -1.85 2.97 20.29
CA LEU A 248 -1.62 2.41 18.95
C LEU A 248 -1.98 3.45 17.90
N LYS A 249 -1.01 4.05 17.19
CA LYS A 249 -1.25 5.13 16.20
C LYS A 249 -0.79 4.81 14.78
N ASN A 250 0.27 4.04 14.64
CA ASN A 250 0.98 3.78 13.39
C ASN A 250 0.43 2.59 12.62
N TYR A 251 -0.54 1.84 13.16
CA TYR A 251 -1.21 0.74 12.47
C TYR A 251 -1.95 1.20 11.20
N VAL A 252 -2.33 2.48 11.13
CA VAL A 252 -2.88 3.14 9.92
C VAL A 252 -1.89 3.06 8.74
N PHE A 253 -0.60 2.87 9.00
CA PHE A 253 0.40 2.64 7.96
C PHE A 253 0.58 1.17 7.54
N GLY A 254 -0.34 0.31 7.99
CA GLY A 254 -0.44 -1.10 7.65
C GLY A 254 0.00 -2.03 8.78
N LEU A 255 -0.47 -3.28 8.71
CA LEU A 255 -0.11 -4.40 9.58
C LEU A 255 0.46 -5.57 8.76
N PRO A 256 1.39 -6.37 9.31
CA PRO A 256 1.97 -6.29 10.66
C PRO A 256 2.94 -5.12 10.85
N ILE A 257 3.08 -4.68 12.10
CA ILE A 257 4.20 -3.81 12.55
C ILE A 257 5.15 -4.63 13.42
N MET A 258 6.44 -4.58 13.08
CA MET A 258 7.51 -5.18 13.87
C MET A 258 8.17 -4.13 14.76
N TYR A 259 8.30 -4.45 16.05
CA TYR A 259 9.03 -3.67 17.04
C TYR A 259 10.25 -4.47 17.51
N GLN A 260 11.36 -3.77 17.76
CA GLN A 260 12.60 -4.36 18.24
C GLN A 260 13.19 -3.46 19.32
N SER A 261 13.60 -4.05 20.45
CA SER A 261 14.32 -3.30 21.49
C SER A 261 15.82 -3.44 21.31
N LYS A 262 16.50 -2.32 21.05
CA LYS A 262 17.98 -2.29 21.06
C LYS A 262 18.55 -2.26 22.48
N SER A 263 17.85 -1.67 23.44
CA SER A 263 18.33 -1.57 24.83
C SER A 263 18.35 -2.89 25.58
N LEU A 264 17.69 -3.93 25.04
CA LEU A 264 17.67 -5.28 25.57
C LEU A 264 18.45 -6.25 24.65
N GLU A 265 19.35 -5.73 23.82
CA GLU A 265 20.22 -6.56 22.99
C GLU A 265 21.15 -7.39 23.89
N LYS A 266 21.19 -8.70 23.64
CA LYS A 266 22.19 -9.61 24.21
C LYS A 266 22.97 -10.28 23.08
N ARG A 267 24.17 -10.75 23.36
CA ARG A 267 24.95 -11.56 22.40
C ARG A 267 24.79 -13.04 22.72
N GLN A 268 24.50 -13.86 21.70
CA GLN A 268 24.53 -15.31 21.82
C GLN A 268 25.99 -15.82 21.90
N GLN A 269 26.18 -17.09 22.25
CA GLN A 269 27.48 -17.77 22.27
C GLN A 269 28.27 -17.59 20.95
N ASN A 270 27.59 -17.52 19.81
CA ASN A 270 28.21 -17.29 18.48
C ASN A 270 28.42 -15.80 18.15
N ASN A 271 28.45 -14.92 19.16
CA ASN A 271 28.60 -13.47 19.04
C ASN A 271 27.52 -12.76 18.20
N LYS A 272 26.42 -13.45 17.87
CA LYS A 272 25.30 -12.87 17.11
C LYS A 272 24.40 -12.06 18.05
N PRO A 273 24.11 -10.78 17.75
CA PRO A 273 23.21 -9.97 18.55
C PRO A 273 21.78 -10.49 18.43
N VAL A 274 21.14 -10.67 19.57
CA VAL A 274 19.73 -11.04 19.73
C VAL A 274 19.00 -9.87 20.35
N ARG A 275 17.92 -9.46 19.68
CA ARG A 275 17.03 -8.40 20.14
C ARG A 275 15.63 -8.99 20.32
N PRO A 276 14.96 -8.79 21.47
CA PRO A 276 13.57 -9.19 21.60
C PRO A 276 12.70 -8.41 20.63
N GLN A 277 11.75 -9.11 20.02
CA GLN A 277 10.88 -8.57 18.97
C GLN A 277 9.42 -8.83 19.26
N ALA A 278 8.62 -7.78 19.17
CA ALA A 278 7.17 -7.88 19.22
C ALA A 278 6.59 -7.58 17.84
N GLN A 279 5.46 -8.19 17.52
CA GLN A 279 4.71 -7.95 16.31
C GLN A 279 3.27 -7.60 16.65
N LEU A 280 2.81 -6.44 16.19
CA LEU A 280 1.40 -6.08 16.21
C LEU A 280 0.72 -6.57 14.93
N ASN A 281 -0.34 -7.34 15.10
CA ASN A 281 -1.24 -7.88 14.11
C ASN A 281 -2.69 -7.58 14.50
N TRP A 282 -3.64 -8.23 13.83
CA TRP A 282 -5.05 -8.24 14.20
C TRP A 282 -5.62 -9.67 14.13
N SER A 283 -6.79 -9.88 14.74
CA SER A 283 -7.56 -11.14 14.70
C SER A 283 -9.05 -10.90 14.95
N THR A 284 -9.90 -11.86 14.57
CA THR A 284 -11.33 -11.91 14.90
C THR A 284 -11.62 -13.11 15.82
N GLN A 285 -12.72 -13.06 16.58
CA GLN A 285 -13.14 -14.14 17.49
C GLN A 285 -13.40 -15.47 16.77
N ARG A 286 -14.06 -15.44 15.59
CA ARG A 286 -14.41 -16.65 14.77
C ARG A 286 -13.23 -17.53 14.33
N ARG A 287 -11.98 -17.10 14.51
CA ARG A 287 -10.77 -17.81 14.05
C ARG A 287 -9.80 -18.16 15.18
N GLN A 288 -10.25 -18.10 16.44
CA GLN A 288 -9.41 -18.48 17.57
C GLN A 288 -9.26 -20.00 17.74
N GLU A 289 -10.14 -20.81 17.14
CA GLU A 289 -10.23 -22.23 17.51
C GLU A 289 -9.51 -23.26 16.62
N ASN A 290 -9.13 -23.02 15.35
CA ASN A 290 -8.42 -24.09 14.60
C ASN A 290 -7.61 -23.72 13.33
N GLU A 291 -7.31 -22.45 13.05
CA GLU A 291 -6.53 -22.10 11.84
C GLU A 291 -5.13 -21.57 12.16
N GLU A 292 -4.14 -22.47 12.12
CA GLU A 292 -2.77 -22.08 11.79
C GLU A 292 -2.75 -21.41 10.40
N ARG A 293 -2.25 -20.17 10.35
CA ARG A 293 -1.87 -19.42 9.13
C ARG A 293 -3.02 -18.93 8.22
N SER A 294 -3.79 -17.94 8.67
CA SER A 294 -4.35 -16.94 7.72
C SER A 294 -3.51 -15.66 7.75
N ASP A 295 -3.20 -15.11 6.58
CA ASP A 295 -2.32 -13.95 6.39
C ASP A 295 -2.96 -12.68 6.99
N ARG A 296 -2.67 -12.38 8.26
CA ARG A 296 -3.16 -11.22 9.03
C ARG A 296 -2.55 -9.89 8.58
N ARG A 297 -2.22 -9.77 7.29
CA ARG A 297 -1.76 -8.51 6.71
C ARG A 297 -2.97 -7.62 6.49
N ARG A 298 -2.91 -6.41 7.04
CA ARG A 298 -3.83 -5.35 6.64
C ARG A 298 -3.04 -4.29 5.91
N GLY A 299 -3.48 -4.00 4.71
CA GLY A 299 -2.87 -2.98 3.92
C GLY A 299 -3.08 -1.58 4.50
N SER A 300 -2.08 -0.71 4.36
CA SER A 300 -2.26 0.71 4.69
C SER A 300 -3.31 1.37 3.80
N PRO A 301 -4.23 2.18 4.35
CA PRO A 301 -5.03 3.15 3.61
C PRO A 301 -4.21 4.30 2.99
N PHE A 302 -2.93 4.43 3.35
CA PHE A 302 -2.01 5.43 2.79
C PHE A 302 -1.12 4.80 1.70
N ILE A 303 -1.11 5.43 0.53
CA ILE A 303 -0.25 5.08 -0.61
C ILE A 303 0.71 6.23 -0.84
N PHE A 304 1.99 6.00 -0.55
CA PHE A 304 3.05 6.95 -0.81
C PHE A 304 3.60 6.75 -2.21
N LEU A 305 3.66 7.82 -2.99
CA LEU A 305 4.06 7.84 -4.39
C LEU A 305 5.23 8.81 -4.58
N VAL A 306 6.19 8.41 -5.40
CA VAL A 306 7.26 9.26 -5.92
C VAL A 306 6.95 9.61 -7.38
N LYS A 307 7.00 10.90 -7.69
CA LYS A 307 6.76 11.48 -9.02
C LYS A 307 7.85 12.51 -9.34
N GLU A 308 7.94 12.89 -10.61
CA GLU A 308 8.99 13.80 -11.09
C GLU A 308 8.92 15.18 -10.43
N ASP A 309 7.71 15.63 -10.08
CA ASP A 309 7.44 16.91 -9.44
C ASP A 309 7.35 16.84 -7.90
N GLY A 310 7.53 15.66 -7.32
CA GLY A 310 7.59 15.45 -5.87
C GLY A 310 6.89 14.20 -5.37
N PHE A 311 6.30 14.31 -4.18
CA PHE A 311 5.64 13.18 -3.51
C PHE A 311 4.14 13.40 -3.42
N TYR A 312 3.41 12.30 -3.59
CA TYR A 312 1.98 12.26 -3.33
C TYR A 312 1.66 11.20 -2.27
N VAL A 313 0.67 11.50 -1.44
CA VAL A 313 0.07 10.53 -0.52
C VAL A 313 -1.41 10.47 -0.81
N LEU A 314 -1.89 9.30 -1.24
CA LEU A 314 -3.31 9.00 -1.33
C LEU A 314 -3.73 8.37 -0.01
N ALA A 315 -4.70 8.98 0.67
CA ALA A 315 -5.20 8.53 1.96
C ALA A 315 -6.69 8.26 1.87
N PHE A 316 -7.08 6.99 1.95
CA PHE A 316 -8.49 6.58 1.88
C PHE A 316 -9.08 6.41 3.28
N MET A 317 -10.08 7.23 3.63
CA MET A 317 -10.86 7.07 4.86
C MET A 317 -11.89 5.96 4.68
N CYS A 318 -11.44 4.72 4.78
CA CYS A 318 -12.24 3.50 4.63
C CYS A 318 -12.13 2.61 5.86
N ARG A 319 -13.02 1.63 6.02
CA ARG A 319 -12.98 0.67 7.13
C ARG A 319 -11.62 -0.02 7.21
N PHE A 320 -10.95 0.08 8.37
CA PHE A 320 -9.60 -0.49 8.48
C PHE A 320 -9.60 -1.97 8.85
N LEU A 321 -10.33 -2.40 9.88
CA LEU A 321 -10.49 -3.82 10.21
C LEU A 321 -11.98 -4.21 10.17
N PRO A 322 -12.31 -5.50 9.96
CA PRO A 322 -13.69 -5.96 10.04
C PRO A 322 -14.25 -5.80 11.46
N GLU A 323 -15.57 -5.78 11.57
CA GLU A 323 -16.27 -5.75 12.86
C GLU A 323 -15.86 -6.92 13.75
N GLY A 324 -15.76 -6.67 15.06
CA GLY A 324 -15.30 -7.66 16.05
C GLY A 324 -13.80 -8.02 15.95
N ALA A 325 -13.03 -7.29 15.15
CA ALA A 325 -11.57 -7.43 15.15
C ALA A 325 -10.96 -6.82 16.42
N ASN A 326 -9.87 -7.44 16.87
CA ASN A 326 -8.97 -6.90 17.89
C ASN A 326 -7.56 -6.83 17.34
N PHE A 327 -6.75 -5.95 17.92
CA PHE A 327 -5.31 -6.03 17.75
C PHE A 327 -4.75 -7.23 18.50
N LEU A 328 -3.73 -7.84 17.94
CA LEU A 328 -3.00 -8.93 18.56
C LEU A 328 -1.52 -8.56 18.64
N LEU A 329 -1.01 -8.41 19.86
CA LEU A 329 0.40 -8.28 20.12
C LEU A 329 0.99 -9.64 20.47
N GLN A 330 2.06 -10.02 19.78
CA GLN A 330 2.72 -11.30 19.98
C GLN A 330 4.24 -11.21 19.86
N THR A 331 4.95 -12.09 20.54
CA THR A 331 6.38 -12.26 20.38
C THR A 331 6.73 -12.87 19.03
N LYS A 332 7.85 -12.44 18.43
CA LYS A 332 8.28 -12.92 17.12
C LYS A 332 9.75 -13.36 17.15
N GLY A 333 10.01 -14.55 16.61
CA GLY A 333 11.35 -15.09 16.37
C GLY A 333 11.76 -16.23 17.31
N LYS A 334 12.82 -16.96 16.92
CA LYS A 334 13.51 -17.97 17.73
C LYS A 334 14.33 -17.36 18.89
N TYR A 335 14.41 -16.03 18.96
CA TYR A 335 15.39 -15.28 19.72
C TYR A 335 14.78 -14.54 20.92
N TRP A 336 13.98 -15.24 21.72
CA TRP A 336 13.48 -14.73 23.01
C TRP A 336 14.32 -15.22 24.20
N ASP A 337 15.44 -15.89 23.97
CA ASP A 337 16.27 -16.43 25.03
C ASP A 337 17.14 -15.33 25.68
N ILE A 338 16.50 -14.54 26.53
CA ILE A 338 17.11 -13.45 27.27
C ILE A 338 17.04 -13.85 28.74
N SER A 339 18.18 -14.23 29.33
CA SER A 339 18.19 -14.65 30.75
C SER A 339 17.55 -13.57 31.64
N GLY A 340 16.66 -14.00 32.54
CA GLY A 340 15.94 -13.14 33.46
C GLY A 340 14.66 -12.46 32.92
N ILE A 341 14.30 -12.63 31.63
CA ILE A 341 13.04 -12.08 31.08
C ILE A 341 12.18 -13.23 30.53
N ARG A 342 11.04 -13.49 31.19
CA ARG A 342 10.06 -14.48 30.72
C ARG A 342 9.54 -14.09 29.33
N LYS A 343 9.22 -15.08 28.48
CA LYS A 343 8.53 -14.81 27.21
C LYS A 343 7.09 -14.39 27.42
N PRO A 344 6.67 -13.18 27.02
CA PRO A 344 5.29 -12.76 27.12
C PRO A 344 4.44 -13.55 26.12
N GLY A 345 3.20 -13.80 26.53
CA GLY A 345 2.21 -14.49 25.72
C GLY A 345 1.66 -13.62 24.60
N ARG A 346 0.50 -14.01 24.08
CA ARG A 346 -0.30 -13.19 23.17
C ARG A 346 -1.15 -12.23 23.99
N GLU A 347 -1.21 -10.98 23.57
CA GLU A 347 -2.04 -9.95 24.21
C GLU A 347 -3.05 -9.42 23.19
N ASN A 348 -4.34 -9.49 23.54
CA ASN A 348 -5.41 -8.89 22.76
C ASN A 348 -5.60 -7.44 23.21
N LEU A 349 -5.57 -6.52 22.26
CA LEU A 349 -5.81 -5.10 22.51
C LEU A 349 -7.05 -4.66 21.73
N PRO A 350 -7.93 -3.84 22.33
CA PRO A 350 -9.19 -3.46 21.70
C PRO A 350 -8.93 -2.65 20.43
N TYR A 351 -9.76 -2.88 19.42
CA TYR A 351 -9.86 -2.05 18.22
C TYR A 351 -11.28 -1.46 18.15
N SER A 352 -11.38 -0.19 17.76
CA SER A 352 -12.65 0.42 17.37
C SER A 352 -12.47 1.27 16.12
N GLU A 353 -13.49 1.25 15.26
CA GLU A 353 -13.51 2.03 14.03
C GLU A 353 -13.49 3.54 14.31
N GLU A 354 -14.13 3.97 15.40
CA GLU A 354 -14.11 5.37 15.85
C GLU A 354 -12.69 5.83 16.21
N LYS A 355 -11.91 5.00 16.91
CA LYS A 355 -10.51 5.29 17.20
C LYS A 355 -9.69 5.34 15.90
N PHE A 356 -9.96 4.44 14.96
CA PHE A 356 -9.30 4.46 13.65
C PHE A 356 -9.52 5.77 12.90
N ARG A 357 -10.75 6.30 12.86
CA ARG A 357 -11.03 7.59 12.22
C ARG A 357 -10.20 8.71 12.86
N ARG A 358 -10.09 8.75 14.19
CA ARG A 358 -9.22 9.72 14.89
C ARG A 358 -7.74 9.53 14.56
N ASP A 359 -7.24 8.30 14.58
CA ASP A 359 -5.83 8.00 14.29
C ASP A 359 -5.47 8.28 12.82
N PHE A 360 -6.42 8.12 11.90
CA PHE A 360 -6.27 8.49 10.50
C PHE A 360 -6.12 10.01 10.36
N GLU A 361 -7.00 10.79 10.98
CA GLU A 361 -6.92 12.26 10.95
C GLU A 361 -5.63 12.77 11.60
N ASP A 362 -5.23 12.18 12.72
CA ASP A 362 -3.93 12.43 13.37
C ASP A 362 -2.75 12.12 12.41
N ALA A 363 -2.82 11.02 11.65
CA ALA A 363 -1.78 10.69 10.67
C ALA A 363 -1.72 11.68 9.50
N VAL A 364 -2.87 12.17 9.01
CA VAL A 364 -2.90 13.24 8.01
C VAL A 364 -2.32 14.53 8.60
N SER A 365 -2.68 14.91 9.84
CA SER A 365 -2.12 16.07 10.53
C SER A 365 -0.59 15.97 10.69
N ARG A 366 -0.07 14.80 11.07
CA ARG A 366 1.37 14.55 11.15
C ARG A 366 2.06 14.60 9.79
N LEU A 367 1.39 14.21 8.70
CA LEU A 367 1.93 14.40 7.35
C LEU A 367 2.02 15.90 7.01
N LYS A 368 1.00 16.68 7.36
CA LYS A 368 0.99 18.13 7.17
C LYS A 368 2.10 18.83 7.96
N SER A 369 2.36 18.43 9.20
CA SER A 369 3.41 19.02 10.03
C SER A 369 4.83 18.78 9.49
N VAL A 370 5.03 17.77 8.63
CA VAL A 370 6.30 17.54 7.94
C VAL A 370 6.34 18.13 6.52
N GLY A 371 5.36 18.98 6.17
CA GLY A 371 5.34 19.81 4.97
C GLY A 371 4.47 19.30 3.82
N PHE A 372 3.68 18.25 4.01
CA PHE A 372 2.70 17.86 2.99
C PHE A 372 1.51 18.84 3.00
N VAL A 373 1.06 19.25 1.81
CA VAL A 373 -0.12 20.10 1.64
C VAL A 373 -1.24 19.27 1.03
N GLU A 374 -2.45 19.38 1.57
CA GLU A 374 -3.61 18.71 0.99
C GLU A 374 -4.08 19.44 -0.26
N VAL A 375 -4.28 18.70 -1.35
CA VAL A 375 -4.73 19.23 -2.64
C VAL A 375 -6.15 18.76 -2.92
N LYS A 376 -6.98 19.66 -3.45
CA LYS A 376 -8.33 19.31 -3.91
C LYS A 376 -8.24 18.58 -5.25
N VAL A 377 -9.07 17.55 -5.42
CA VAL A 377 -9.12 16.69 -6.61
C VAL A 377 -10.54 16.47 -7.10
#